data_AF-A0A2V9WVR9-F1
#
_entry.id   AF-A0A2V9WVR9-F1
#
_cell.length_a   1.000
_cell.length_b   1.000
_cell.length_c   1.000
_cell.angle_alpha   90.00
_cell.angle_beta   90.00
_cell.angle_gamma   90.00
#
_symmetry.space_group_name_H-M   'P 1'
#
loop_
_entity.id
_entity.type
_entity.pdbx_description
1 polymer ?
#
loop_
_entity_poly.entity_id
_entity_poly.type
_entity_poly.pdbx_seq_one_letter_code
_entity_poly.pdbx_strand_id
1 'polypeptide(L)'
;MMMTRFLICCLLISPSVWATDCIPSGRSAGPSVTSPDGHYQVLNVFCSSQTNEREFALVLRNVKSGERRTLYTYDRDATVVWSPDSRWIAINDYAGSDYTDNVVFSIDRSTPPIDLKKLLLQSKPKQDILESDHLYLSASEWKSEREIELVAWGHDSGRKIGFCRCFLMSLEGSIRQCSLPVIGDDPEGYCDKIKKYVGHSALLGLALRPPRPFMHSIASRSAIPRQPFLLP
;
A
#
# COMPACT_ATOMS: atom_id res chain seq x y z
N MET A 1 -17.67 58.73 15.22
CA MET A 1 -17.24 57.60 16.06
C MET A 1 -16.68 56.51 15.15
N MET A 2 -15.35 56.39 15.06
CA MET A 2 -14.67 55.36 14.27
C MET A 2 -14.53 54.09 15.13
N MET A 3 -15.20 53.01 14.75
CA MET A 3 -15.02 51.69 15.35
C MET A 3 -13.91 50.94 14.62
N THR A 4 -12.71 50.98 15.20
CA THR A 4 -11.55 50.18 14.79
C THR A 4 -11.79 48.73 15.21
N ARG A 5 -12.07 47.85 14.23
CA ARG A 5 -12.19 46.40 14.46
C ARG A 5 -10.80 45.77 14.39
N PHE A 6 -10.30 45.30 15.52
CA PHE A 6 -9.12 44.43 15.60
C PHE A 6 -9.50 43.03 15.10
N LEU A 7 -8.94 42.62 13.95
CA LEU A 7 -8.94 41.23 13.51
C LEU A 7 -7.91 40.47 14.35
N ILE A 8 -8.37 39.67 15.31
CA ILE A 8 -7.52 38.73 16.05
C ILE A 8 -7.33 37.51 15.13
N CYS A 9 -6.14 37.42 14.53
CA CYS A 9 -5.71 36.28 13.74
C CYS A 9 -5.28 35.16 14.71
N CYS A 10 -6.19 34.26 15.06
CA CYS A 10 -5.87 33.05 15.81
C CYS A 10 -5.03 32.12 14.92
N LEU A 11 -3.70 32.18 15.06
CA LEU A 11 -2.77 31.18 14.57
C LEU A 11 -3.05 29.86 15.31
N LEU A 12 -3.93 29.04 14.74
CA LEU A 12 -4.08 27.64 15.14
C LEU A 12 -2.80 26.91 14.72
N ILE A 13 -1.84 26.82 15.64
CA ILE A 13 -0.70 25.91 15.51
C ILE A 13 -1.27 24.51 15.66
N SER A 14 -1.67 23.90 14.55
CA SER A 14 -2.01 22.48 14.53
C SER A 14 -0.76 21.71 14.98
N PRO A 15 -0.83 20.89 16.03
CA PRO A 15 0.27 19.99 16.36
C PRO A 15 0.42 19.06 15.16
N SER A 16 1.47 19.31 14.40
CA SER A 16 1.88 18.43 13.34
C SER A 16 2.23 17.11 14.02
N VAL A 17 1.35 16.11 13.88
CA VAL A 17 1.61 14.72 14.27
C VAL A 17 2.68 14.22 13.31
N TRP A 18 3.92 14.63 13.55
CA TRP A 18 5.05 14.18 12.78
C TRP A 18 5.48 12.88 13.42
N ALA A 19 5.58 11.88 12.55
CA ALA A 19 6.06 10.54 12.82
C ALA A 19 7.12 10.54 13.92
N THR A 20 7.03 9.56 14.82
CA THR A 20 8.18 9.14 15.61
C THR A 20 9.41 9.15 14.70
N ASP A 21 10.41 9.97 15.05
CA ASP A 21 11.60 10.18 14.23
C ASP A 21 12.35 8.85 14.10
N CYS A 22 11.98 8.04 13.12
CA CYS A 22 12.73 6.86 12.74
C CYS A 22 14.12 7.34 12.31
N ILE A 23 15.13 7.01 13.11
CA ILE A 23 16.52 7.16 12.74
C ILE A 23 16.91 5.87 11.99
N PRO A 24 17.16 5.93 10.67
CA PRO A 24 17.46 4.73 9.92
C PRO A 24 18.80 4.15 10.39
N SER A 25 18.79 2.92 10.92
CA SER A 25 19.98 2.28 11.51
C SER A 25 21.08 1.94 10.50
N GLY A 26 20.82 2.12 9.21
CA GLY A 26 21.69 1.70 8.11
C GLY A 26 21.72 0.18 7.87
N ARG A 27 21.17 -0.61 8.81
CA ARG A 27 21.01 -2.06 8.65
C ARG A 27 19.89 -2.35 7.65
N SER A 28 20.24 -3.08 6.59
CA SER A 28 19.26 -3.50 5.59
C SER A 28 18.23 -4.46 6.19
N ALA A 29 16.96 -4.21 5.91
CA ALA A 29 15.82 -5.06 6.25
C ALA A 29 15.32 -5.88 5.04
N GLY A 30 15.82 -5.60 3.83
CA GLY A 30 15.37 -6.26 2.61
C GLY A 30 16.16 -5.85 1.37
N PRO A 31 15.74 -6.33 0.18
CA PRO A 31 16.34 -5.89 -1.06
C PRO A 31 16.09 -4.39 -1.29
N SER A 32 17.01 -3.75 -2.00
CA SER A 32 16.84 -2.37 -2.48
C SER A 32 16.22 -2.36 -3.88
N VAL A 33 15.47 -1.30 -4.21
CA VAL A 33 14.89 -1.11 -5.55
C VAL A 33 15.51 0.12 -6.20
N THR A 34 16.17 -0.06 -7.33
CA THR A 34 16.82 1.03 -8.08
C THR A 34 15.82 1.67 -9.05
N SER A 35 15.90 2.99 -9.23
CA SER A 35 15.09 3.71 -10.21
C SER A 35 15.46 3.29 -11.65
N PRO A 36 14.53 3.39 -12.62
CA PRO A 36 14.80 3.02 -14.02
C PRO A 36 16.04 3.71 -14.64
N ASP A 37 16.26 4.98 -14.32
CA ASP A 37 17.44 5.76 -14.75
C ASP A 37 18.72 5.48 -13.94
N GLY A 38 18.65 4.64 -12.89
CA GLY A 38 19.80 4.28 -12.05
C GLY A 38 20.30 5.37 -11.10
N HIS A 39 19.68 6.55 -11.07
CA HIS A 39 20.14 7.67 -10.25
C HIS A 39 19.75 7.56 -8.77
N TYR A 40 18.69 6.81 -8.48
CA TYR A 40 18.15 6.66 -7.15
C TYR A 40 17.99 5.20 -6.76
N GLN A 41 18.00 4.96 -5.46
CA GLN A 41 17.76 3.65 -4.89
C GLN A 41 16.89 3.80 -3.64
N VAL A 42 15.81 3.02 -3.55
CA VAL A 42 15.05 2.88 -2.31
C VAL A 42 15.63 1.73 -1.51
N LEU A 43 16.07 2.05 -0.30
CA LEU A 43 16.59 1.12 0.68
C LEU A 43 15.51 0.78 1.69
N ASN A 44 15.36 -0.49 2.01
CA ASN A 44 14.54 -0.94 3.13
C ASN A 44 15.45 -1.18 4.35
N VAL A 45 15.22 -0.46 5.44
CA VAL A 45 16.10 -0.46 6.61
C VAL A 45 15.33 -0.50 7.93
N PHE A 46 15.94 -1.06 8.96
CA PHE A 46 15.39 -1.03 10.32
C PHE A 46 15.50 0.38 10.92
N CYS A 47 14.48 0.83 11.63
CA CYS A 47 14.55 2.01 12.48
C CYS A 47 15.31 1.68 13.78
N SER A 48 16.17 2.59 14.25
CA SER A 48 16.95 2.41 15.48
C SER A 48 16.26 2.95 16.73
N SER A 49 14.94 3.15 16.73
CA SER A 49 14.25 3.66 17.93
C SER A 49 14.35 2.60 19.04
N GLN A 50 14.80 3.01 20.22
CA GLN A 50 15.10 2.08 21.33
C GLN A 50 13.85 1.39 21.92
N THR A 51 12.65 1.78 21.48
CA THR A 51 11.39 1.37 22.08
C THR A 51 10.57 0.40 21.24
N ASN A 52 10.84 0.26 19.94
CA ASN A 52 10.09 -0.66 19.06
C ASN A 52 10.98 -1.23 17.94
N GLU A 53 11.41 -2.49 18.07
CA GLU A 53 12.21 -3.21 17.07
C GLU A 53 11.45 -3.57 15.78
N ARG A 54 10.20 -3.11 15.63
CA ARG A 54 9.30 -3.46 14.51
C ARG A 54 9.09 -2.34 13.48
N GLU A 55 9.65 -1.16 13.71
CA GLU A 55 9.53 -0.05 12.76
C GLU A 55 10.58 -0.18 11.65
N PHE A 56 10.12 -0.06 10.42
CA PHE A 56 10.93 -0.05 9.21
C PHE A 56 10.82 1.29 8.51
N ALA A 57 11.84 1.61 7.70
CA ALA A 57 11.82 2.79 6.85
C ALA A 57 12.22 2.45 5.41
N LEU A 58 11.54 3.12 4.49
CA LEU A 58 11.95 3.26 3.11
C LEU A 58 12.78 4.54 2.98
N VAL A 59 14.06 4.38 2.66
CA VAL A 59 15.01 5.50 2.52
C VAL A 59 15.40 5.66 1.06
N LEU A 60 15.13 6.83 0.49
CA LEU A 60 15.64 7.19 -0.82
C LEU A 60 17.10 7.60 -0.71
N ARG A 61 17.94 6.99 -1.53
CA ARG A 61 19.36 7.32 -1.68
C ARG A 61 19.62 7.83 -3.09
N ASN A 62 20.29 8.97 -3.21
CA ASN A 62 20.93 9.37 -4.47
C ASN A 62 22.21 8.54 -4.65
N VAL A 63 22.32 7.82 -5.77
CA VAL A 63 23.42 6.87 -6.00
C VAL A 63 24.76 7.59 -6.15
N LYS A 64 24.76 8.75 -6.82
CA LYS A 64 25.98 9.53 -7.11
C LYS A 64 26.49 10.28 -5.87
N SER A 65 25.62 11.05 -5.20
CA SER A 65 26.03 11.87 -4.05
C SER A 65 26.08 11.08 -2.75
N GLY A 66 25.38 9.96 -2.66
CA GLY A 66 25.19 9.19 -1.43
C GLY A 66 24.20 9.82 -0.46
N GLU A 67 23.60 10.96 -0.79
CA GLU A 67 22.57 11.64 0.03
C GLU A 67 21.40 10.71 0.30
N ARG A 68 20.86 10.76 1.52
CA ARG A 68 19.75 9.91 1.97
C ARG A 68 18.64 10.75 2.58
N ARG A 69 17.41 10.35 2.33
CA ARG A 69 16.23 10.88 3.00
C ARG A 69 15.19 9.79 3.23
N THR A 70 14.54 9.82 4.38
CA THR A 70 13.37 8.95 4.63
C THR A 70 12.23 9.37 3.69
N LEU A 71 11.62 8.39 3.03
CA LEU A 71 10.40 8.56 2.25
C LEU A 71 9.18 8.26 3.10
N TYR A 72 9.22 7.13 3.79
CA TYR A 72 8.05 6.55 4.43
C TYR A 72 8.50 5.57 5.53
N THR A 73 7.71 5.49 6.60
CA THR A 73 7.91 4.56 7.72
C THR A 73 6.72 3.63 7.79
N TYR A 74 6.95 2.37 8.13
CA TYR A 74 5.90 1.36 8.18
C TYR A 74 6.23 0.27 9.21
N ASP A 75 5.22 -0.48 9.66
CA ASP A 75 5.36 -1.41 10.79
C ASP A 75 5.43 -2.89 10.38
N ARG A 76 4.97 -3.25 9.18
CA ARG A 76 4.79 -4.65 8.76
C ARG A 76 5.51 -4.99 7.48
N ASP A 77 4.95 -4.56 6.36
CA ASP A 77 5.50 -4.85 5.03
C ASP A 77 5.14 -3.70 4.09
N ALA A 78 6.05 -3.36 3.20
CA ALA A 78 5.83 -2.34 2.20
C ALA A 78 6.54 -2.69 0.89
N THR A 79 5.89 -2.42 -0.23
CA THR A 79 6.51 -2.53 -1.56
C THR A 79 6.55 -1.19 -2.26
N VAL A 80 7.44 -1.10 -3.26
CA VAL A 80 7.75 0.12 -3.99
C VAL A 80 7.63 -0.15 -5.49
N VAL A 81 6.99 0.76 -6.22
CA VAL A 81 6.91 0.72 -7.68
C VAL A 81 7.33 2.07 -8.26
N TRP A 82 8.37 2.05 -9.10
CA TRP A 82 8.90 3.23 -9.77
C TRP A 82 8.11 3.58 -11.02
N SER A 83 7.88 4.88 -11.25
CA SER A 83 7.44 5.35 -12.56
C SER A 83 8.56 5.17 -13.60
N PRO A 84 8.23 4.98 -14.90
CA PRO A 84 9.22 4.73 -15.94
C PRO A 84 10.23 5.88 -16.13
N ASP A 85 9.84 7.11 -15.78
CA ASP A 85 10.66 8.32 -15.86
C ASP A 85 11.49 8.60 -14.60
N SER A 86 11.48 7.70 -13.62
CA SER A 86 12.13 7.86 -12.31
C SER A 86 11.67 9.08 -11.48
N ARG A 87 10.59 9.77 -11.85
CA ARG A 87 10.13 10.98 -11.12
C ARG A 87 9.20 10.69 -9.95
N TRP A 88 8.59 9.50 -9.94
CA TRP A 88 7.59 9.11 -8.96
C TRP A 88 7.87 7.73 -8.38
N ILE A 89 7.47 7.57 -7.13
CA ILE A 89 7.41 6.28 -6.44
C ILE A 89 6.01 6.09 -5.90
N ALA A 90 5.39 4.95 -6.20
CA ALA A 90 4.24 4.46 -5.45
C ALA A 90 4.71 3.50 -4.35
N ILE A 91 4.18 3.69 -3.14
CA ILE A 91 4.41 2.83 -1.97
C ILE A 91 3.10 2.11 -1.66
N ASN A 92 3.19 0.79 -1.48
CA ASN A 92 2.10 -0.05 -0.99
C ASN A 92 2.45 -0.52 0.41
N ASP A 93 1.81 0.06 1.43
CA ASP A 93 2.00 -0.30 2.83
C ASP A 93 0.89 -1.25 3.28
N TYR A 94 1.28 -2.47 3.68
CA TYR A 94 0.38 -3.49 4.20
C TYR A 94 0.23 -3.34 5.72
N ALA A 95 -0.17 -2.14 6.14
CA ALA A 95 -0.24 -1.70 7.54
C ALA A 95 -1.21 -2.55 8.39
N GLY A 96 -2.39 -2.87 7.85
CA GLY A 96 -3.47 -3.54 8.58
C GLY A 96 -3.69 -5.00 8.21
N SER A 97 -4.41 -5.74 9.06
CA SER A 97 -4.99 -7.02 8.66
C SER A 97 -6.17 -6.85 7.71
N ASP A 98 -6.70 -5.65 7.60
CA ASP A 98 -7.96 -5.24 6.98
C ASP A 98 -7.82 -4.01 6.07
N TYR A 99 -6.62 -3.43 5.98
CA TYR A 99 -6.34 -2.31 5.09
C TYR A 99 -4.90 -2.25 4.58
N THR A 100 -4.73 -1.52 3.49
CA THR A 100 -3.45 -0.97 3.03
C THR A 100 -3.51 0.56 2.99
N ASP A 101 -2.34 1.16 3.11
CA ASP A 101 -2.10 2.56 2.78
C ASP A 101 -1.26 2.62 1.50
N ASN A 102 -1.65 3.52 0.59
CA ASN A 102 -1.03 3.59 -0.73
C ASN A 102 -0.78 5.05 -1.08
N VAL A 103 0.49 5.40 -1.26
CA VAL A 103 0.90 6.78 -1.42
C VAL A 103 1.90 6.93 -2.55
N VAL A 104 1.76 7.99 -3.34
CA VAL A 104 2.72 8.39 -4.37
C VAL A 104 3.55 9.57 -3.89
N PHE A 105 4.87 9.48 -4.04
CA PHE A 105 5.81 10.54 -3.74
C PHE A 105 6.49 11.04 -5.01
N SER A 106 6.66 12.37 -5.11
CA SER A 106 7.61 12.97 -6.06
C SER A 106 9.04 12.89 -5.51
N ILE A 107 10.00 12.54 -6.37
CA ILE A 107 11.42 12.45 -6.00
C ILE A 107 12.00 13.81 -5.64
N ASP A 108 11.60 14.86 -6.34
CA ASP A 108 12.07 16.24 -6.13
C ASP A 108 11.31 16.98 -5.01
N ARG A 109 10.28 16.36 -4.42
CA ARG A 109 9.36 16.97 -3.43
C ARG A 109 8.60 18.20 -3.94
N SER A 110 8.52 18.41 -5.26
CA SER A 110 7.75 19.51 -5.86
C SER A 110 6.24 19.34 -5.67
N THR A 111 5.79 18.09 -5.48
CA THR A 111 4.38 17.73 -5.28
C THR A 111 4.20 17.07 -3.91
N PRO A 112 3.18 17.47 -3.13
CA PRO A 112 2.82 16.77 -1.89
C PRO A 112 2.51 15.28 -2.14
N PRO A 113 2.67 14.41 -1.14
CA PRO A 113 2.31 13.01 -1.28
C PRO A 113 0.84 12.84 -1.67
N ILE A 114 0.57 11.93 -2.59
CA ILE A 114 -0.78 11.66 -3.11
C ILE A 114 -1.29 10.37 -2.49
N ASP A 115 -2.34 10.46 -1.68
CA ASP A 115 -3.04 9.31 -1.11
C ASP A 115 -3.97 8.68 -2.17
N LEU A 116 -3.55 7.53 -2.70
CA LEU A 116 -4.25 6.83 -3.77
C LEU A 116 -5.59 6.27 -3.31
N LYS A 117 -5.67 5.80 -2.05
CA LYS A 117 -6.91 5.24 -1.49
C LYS A 117 -7.95 6.34 -1.33
N LYS A 118 -7.54 7.51 -0.80
CA LYS A 118 -8.41 8.68 -0.70
C LYS A 118 -8.91 9.15 -2.06
N LEU A 119 -8.02 9.25 -3.06
CA LEU A 119 -8.42 9.61 -4.41
C LEU A 119 -9.44 8.62 -5.00
N LEU A 120 -9.19 7.32 -4.84
CA LEU A 120 -10.11 6.28 -5.29
C LEU A 120 -11.49 6.43 -4.63
N LEU A 121 -11.54 6.58 -3.30
CA LEU A 121 -12.80 6.72 -2.57
C LEU A 121 -13.56 8.00 -2.93
N GLN A 122 -12.85 9.10 -3.20
CA GLN A 122 -13.46 10.36 -3.65
C GLN A 122 -14.06 10.28 -5.05
N SER A 123 -13.59 9.35 -5.90
CA SER A 123 -14.14 9.13 -7.25
C SER A 123 -15.53 8.49 -7.27
N LYS A 124 -16.09 8.15 -6.09
CA LYS A 124 -17.33 7.39 -5.94
C LYS A 124 -17.24 6.04 -6.67
N PRO A 125 -16.33 5.15 -6.22
CA PRO A 125 -16.18 3.83 -6.81
C PRO A 125 -17.46 3.02 -6.60
N LYS A 126 -17.50 1.81 -7.14
CA LYS A 126 -18.63 0.90 -6.96
C LYS A 126 -18.91 0.62 -5.48
N GLN A 127 -20.18 0.33 -5.19
CA GLN A 127 -20.70 0.14 -3.84
C GLN A 127 -20.00 -0.99 -3.08
N ASP A 128 -19.55 -2.04 -3.77
CA ASP A 128 -18.78 -3.14 -3.19
C ASP A 128 -17.47 -2.69 -2.54
N ILE A 129 -16.78 -1.68 -3.08
CA ILE A 129 -15.58 -1.10 -2.47
C ILE A 129 -15.93 -0.27 -1.24
N LEU A 130 -17.00 0.52 -1.30
CA LEU A 130 -17.39 1.44 -0.24
C LEU A 130 -17.93 0.74 1.02
N GLU A 131 -18.50 -0.45 0.84
CA GLU A 131 -19.13 -1.21 1.92
C GLU A 131 -18.22 -2.32 2.49
N SER A 132 -17.01 -2.47 1.96
CA SER A 132 -16.07 -3.49 2.41
C SER A 132 -15.46 -3.12 3.77
N ASP A 133 -15.44 -4.08 4.69
CA ASP A 133 -14.73 -3.95 5.98
C ASP A 133 -13.25 -4.35 5.87
N HIS A 134 -12.87 -5.05 4.79
CA HIS A 134 -11.48 -5.41 4.46
C HIS A 134 -11.12 -4.89 3.06
N LEU A 135 -10.65 -3.65 2.96
CA LEU A 135 -10.28 -3.02 1.68
C LEU A 135 -8.76 -2.91 1.55
N TYR A 136 -8.21 -3.68 0.62
CA TYR A 136 -6.83 -3.60 0.21
C TYR A 136 -6.73 -2.96 -1.18
N LEU A 137 -5.65 -2.22 -1.37
CA LEU A 137 -5.31 -1.54 -2.59
C LEU A 137 -3.81 -1.74 -2.85
N SER A 138 -3.44 -1.90 -4.11
CA SER A 138 -2.04 -1.98 -4.51
C SER A 138 -1.86 -1.26 -5.83
N ALA A 139 -0.88 -0.37 -5.88
CA ALA A 139 -0.29 0.09 -7.11
C ALA A 139 0.48 -1.07 -7.75
N SER A 140 -0.08 -1.63 -8.83
CA SER A 140 0.49 -2.78 -9.53
C SER A 140 1.58 -2.36 -10.51
N GLU A 141 1.32 -1.35 -11.33
CA GLU A 141 2.22 -0.99 -12.41
C GLU A 141 1.96 0.45 -12.88
N TRP A 142 3.00 1.16 -13.28
CA TRP A 142 2.85 2.40 -14.03
C TRP A 142 2.62 2.09 -15.51
N LYS A 143 1.47 2.50 -16.05
CA LYS A 143 1.16 2.36 -17.49
C LYS A 143 1.75 3.51 -18.31
N SER A 144 2.08 4.62 -17.66
CA SER A 144 2.80 5.75 -18.24
C SER A 144 3.56 6.49 -17.13
N GLU A 145 4.21 7.60 -17.47
CA GLU A 145 4.88 8.49 -16.51
C GLU A 145 3.94 9.05 -15.44
N ARG A 146 2.63 9.10 -15.72
CA ARG A 146 1.63 9.77 -14.88
C ARG A 146 0.35 8.97 -14.68
N GLU A 147 0.27 7.76 -15.22
CA GLU A 147 -0.84 6.84 -15.00
C GLU A 147 -0.37 5.56 -14.32
N ILE A 148 -1.05 5.21 -13.24
CA ILE A 148 -0.78 4.04 -12.42
C ILE A 148 -1.99 3.12 -12.39
N GLU A 149 -1.75 1.85 -12.62
CA GLU A 149 -2.74 0.80 -12.43
C GLU A 149 -2.80 0.45 -10.94
N LEU A 150 -4.03 0.45 -10.42
CA LEU A 150 -4.36 0.05 -9.08
C LEU A 150 -5.22 -1.20 -9.13
N VAL A 151 -4.91 -2.17 -8.28
CA VAL A 151 -5.77 -3.32 -8.02
C VAL A 151 -6.36 -3.13 -6.63
N ALA A 152 -7.69 -3.07 -6.55
CA ALA A 152 -8.43 -3.04 -5.30
C ALA A 152 -9.10 -4.40 -5.09
N TRP A 153 -8.94 -4.98 -3.91
CA TRP A 153 -9.58 -6.25 -3.56
C TRP A 153 -9.93 -6.26 -2.09
N GLY A 154 -10.81 -7.19 -1.73
CA GLY A 154 -11.32 -7.23 -0.38
C GLY A 154 -12.55 -8.09 -0.25
N HIS A 155 -13.10 -8.07 0.94
CA HIS A 155 -14.38 -8.70 1.24
C HIS A 155 -15.17 -7.91 2.28
N ASP A 156 -16.42 -8.32 2.43
CA ASP A 156 -17.31 -7.93 3.51
C ASP A 156 -17.58 -9.16 4.37
N SER A 157 -17.12 -9.14 5.62
CA SER A 157 -17.25 -10.30 6.53
C SER A 157 -18.71 -10.66 6.81
N GLY A 158 -19.62 -9.68 6.80
CA GLY A 158 -21.04 -9.87 7.08
C GLY A 158 -21.79 -10.53 5.92
N ARG A 159 -21.50 -10.11 4.68
CA ARG A 159 -22.15 -10.60 3.47
C ARG A 159 -21.44 -11.79 2.83
N LYS A 160 -20.19 -12.04 3.20
CA LYS A 160 -19.32 -13.05 2.59
C LYS A 160 -19.16 -12.86 1.07
N ILE A 161 -19.12 -11.60 0.64
CA ILE A 161 -18.91 -11.22 -0.75
C ILE A 161 -17.49 -10.67 -0.86
N GLY A 162 -16.68 -11.29 -1.72
CA GLY A 162 -15.38 -10.78 -2.12
C GLY A 162 -15.47 -9.98 -3.42
N PHE A 163 -14.52 -9.08 -3.64
CA PHE A 163 -14.37 -8.38 -4.92
C PHE A 163 -12.91 -8.26 -5.31
N CYS A 164 -12.72 -8.09 -6.62
CA CYS A 164 -11.48 -7.56 -7.15
C CYS A 164 -11.77 -6.66 -8.36
N ARG A 165 -11.12 -5.50 -8.39
CA ARG A 165 -11.31 -4.46 -9.39
C ARG A 165 -9.96 -3.87 -9.77
N CYS A 166 -9.86 -3.43 -11.02
CA CYS A 166 -8.71 -2.68 -11.52
C CYS A 166 -9.15 -1.27 -11.83
N PHE A 167 -8.27 -0.33 -11.52
CA PHE A 167 -8.41 1.08 -11.86
C PHE A 167 -7.15 1.54 -12.54
N LEU A 168 -7.30 2.36 -13.57
CA LEU A 168 -6.22 3.20 -14.05
C LEU A 168 -6.46 4.60 -13.50
N MET A 169 -5.48 5.12 -12.77
CA MET A 169 -5.53 6.41 -12.13
C MET A 169 -4.42 7.29 -12.68
N SER A 170 -4.73 8.52 -13.08
CA SER A 170 -3.70 9.53 -13.38
C SER A 170 -3.39 10.40 -12.17
N LEU A 171 -2.17 10.93 -12.09
CA LEU A 171 -1.76 11.82 -11.00
C LEU A 171 -2.54 13.14 -10.96
N GLU A 172 -3.28 13.48 -12.02
CA GLU A 172 -4.21 14.61 -12.08
C GLU A 172 -5.58 14.28 -11.46
N GLY A 173 -5.78 13.03 -11.01
CA GLY A 173 -7.00 12.57 -10.35
C GLY A 173 -8.05 11.94 -11.28
N SER A 174 -7.73 11.74 -12.56
CA SER A 174 -8.62 10.98 -13.45
C SER A 174 -8.59 9.49 -13.09
N ILE A 175 -9.74 8.85 -12.96
CA ILE A 175 -9.84 7.44 -12.56
C ILE A 175 -10.83 6.75 -13.49
N ARG A 176 -10.42 5.59 -14.03
CA ARG A 176 -11.28 4.72 -14.84
C ARG A 176 -11.08 3.27 -14.46
N GLN A 177 -12.15 2.49 -14.48
CA GLN A 177 -12.03 1.05 -14.26
C GLN A 177 -11.34 0.40 -15.49
N CYS A 178 -10.36 -0.46 -15.26
CA CYS A 178 -9.78 -1.33 -16.29
C CYS A 178 -10.43 -2.70 -16.30
N SER A 179 -10.17 -3.44 -17.38
CA SER A 179 -10.61 -4.83 -17.50
C SER A 179 -9.61 -5.75 -16.82
N LEU A 180 -10.03 -6.38 -15.71
CA LEU A 180 -9.36 -7.55 -15.16
C LEU A 180 -10.16 -8.79 -15.53
N PRO A 181 -9.54 -9.80 -16.16
CA PRO A 181 -10.17 -11.10 -16.31
C PRO A 181 -10.16 -11.79 -14.95
N VAL A 182 -11.15 -11.50 -14.10
CA VAL A 182 -11.33 -12.26 -12.86
C VAL A 182 -11.82 -13.64 -13.24
N ILE A 183 -10.94 -14.64 -13.14
CA ILE A 183 -11.23 -16.04 -13.47
C ILE A 183 -11.40 -16.82 -12.16
N GLY A 184 -12.58 -17.42 -11.98
CA GLY A 184 -12.89 -18.31 -10.84
C GLY A 184 -13.82 -17.68 -9.79
N ASP A 185 -14.17 -18.49 -8.79
CA ASP A 185 -15.13 -18.14 -7.73
C ASP A 185 -14.50 -17.41 -6.53
N ASP A 186 -13.17 -17.25 -6.53
CA ASP A 186 -12.39 -16.61 -5.47
C ASP A 186 -11.69 -15.34 -6.01
N PRO A 187 -12.41 -14.21 -6.11
CA PRO A 187 -11.86 -12.96 -6.63
C PRO A 187 -10.74 -12.39 -5.72
N GLU A 188 -10.79 -12.67 -4.41
CA GLU A 188 -9.79 -12.24 -3.45
C GLU A 188 -8.47 -12.99 -3.67
N GLY A 189 -8.52 -14.32 -3.70
CA GLY A 189 -7.34 -15.14 -3.98
C GLY A 189 -6.78 -14.96 -5.39
N TYR A 190 -7.62 -14.59 -6.37
CA TYR A 190 -7.15 -14.21 -7.72
C TYR A 190 -6.27 -12.95 -7.64
N CYS A 191 -6.67 -11.94 -6.88
CA CYS A 191 -5.92 -10.68 -6.81
C CYS A 191 -4.74 -10.72 -5.84
N ASP A 192 -4.79 -11.55 -4.79
CA ASP A 192 -3.59 -11.89 -4.02
C ASP A 192 -2.50 -12.54 -4.90
N LYS A 193 -2.90 -13.34 -5.91
CA LYS A 193 -1.95 -13.89 -6.88
C LYS A 193 -1.38 -12.81 -7.79
N ILE A 194 -2.19 -11.87 -8.29
CA ILE A 194 -1.71 -10.75 -9.12
C ILE A 194 -0.65 -9.93 -8.36
N LYS A 195 -0.85 -9.67 -7.06
CA LYS A 195 0.14 -9.01 -6.20
C LYS A 195 1.51 -9.67 -6.25
N LYS A 196 1.59 -11.01 -6.25
CA LYS A 196 2.85 -11.76 -6.21
C LYS A 196 3.70 -11.60 -7.48
N TYR A 197 3.07 -11.36 -8.63
CA TYR A 197 3.76 -11.18 -9.90
C TYR A 197 4.33 -9.78 -10.09
N VAL A 198 3.63 -8.78 -9.54
CA VAL A 198 4.08 -7.38 -9.56
C VAL A 198 5.38 -7.19 -8.78
N GLY A 199 5.49 -7.81 -7.60
CA GLY A 199 6.70 -7.69 -6.77
C GLY A 199 7.94 -8.39 -7.32
N HIS A 200 7.79 -9.34 -8.25
CA HIS A 200 8.92 -10.11 -8.82
C HIS A 200 9.37 -9.62 -10.19
N SER A 201 8.51 -8.97 -10.97
CA SER A 201 8.87 -8.60 -12.36
C SER A 201 9.83 -7.41 -12.47
N ALA A 202 10.01 -6.62 -11.41
CA ALA A 202 11.08 -5.61 -11.33
C ALA A 202 12.46 -6.20 -10.97
N LEU A 203 12.55 -7.50 -10.66
CA LEU A 203 13.77 -8.22 -10.28
C LEU A 203 13.98 -9.44 -11.18
N LEU A 204 14.00 -9.25 -12.50
CA LEU A 204 14.52 -10.28 -13.41
C LEU A 204 16.03 -10.42 -13.19
N GLY A 205 16.37 -11.30 -12.25
CA GLY A 205 17.73 -11.74 -11.99
C GLY A 205 18.04 -12.08 -10.53
N LEU A 206 17.27 -12.97 -9.89
CA LEU A 206 17.76 -13.98 -8.92
C LEU A 206 16.57 -14.68 -8.24
N ALA A 207 16.50 -16.01 -8.39
CA ALA A 207 15.53 -16.85 -7.72
C ALA A 207 15.78 -16.88 -6.20
N LEU A 208 14.85 -16.33 -5.41
CA LEU A 208 14.80 -16.55 -3.97
C LEU A 208 13.41 -17.08 -3.57
N ARG A 209 13.43 -17.90 -2.52
CA ARG A 209 12.34 -18.78 -2.06
C ARG A 209 11.03 -18.02 -1.82
N PRO A 210 9.87 -18.63 -2.11
CA PRO A 210 8.58 -18.01 -1.83
C PRO A 210 8.42 -17.74 -0.32
N PRO A 211 7.80 -16.61 0.07
CA PRO A 211 7.43 -16.38 1.46
C PRO A 211 6.43 -17.44 1.92
N ARG A 212 6.47 -17.78 3.21
CA ARG A 212 5.52 -18.73 3.82
C ARG A 212 4.09 -18.24 3.60
N PRO A 213 3.14 -19.12 3.25
CA PRO A 213 1.75 -18.71 3.11
C PRO A 213 1.23 -18.15 4.44
N PHE A 214 0.52 -17.03 4.38
CA PHE A 214 -0.42 -16.64 5.42
C PHE A 214 -1.50 -17.71 5.47
N MET A 215 -1.42 -18.62 6.45
CA MET A 215 -2.51 -19.55 6.73
C MET A 215 -3.62 -18.76 7.41
N HIS A 216 -4.68 -18.44 6.66
CA HIS A 216 -5.99 -18.26 7.28
C HIS A 216 -6.44 -19.62 7.82
N SER A 217 -6.40 -19.77 9.14
CA SER A 217 -7.07 -20.87 9.83
C SER A 217 -8.57 -20.64 9.74
N ILE A 218 -9.20 -21.14 8.68
CA ILE A 218 -10.65 -21.34 8.67
C ILE A 218 -10.91 -22.57 9.54
N ALA A 219 -11.20 -22.33 10.82
CA ALA A 219 -11.70 -23.37 11.71
C ALA A 219 -13.13 -23.76 11.29
N SER A 220 -13.25 -24.72 10.37
CA SER A 220 -14.51 -25.43 10.13
C SER A 220 -14.86 -26.29 11.34
N ARG A 221 -15.78 -25.81 12.19
CA ARG A 221 -16.42 -26.64 13.23
C ARG A 221 -17.69 -27.32 12.69
N SER A 222 -17.89 -28.53 13.20
CA SER A 222 -19.15 -29.27 13.34
C SER A 222 -19.47 -30.34 12.29
N ALA A 223 -18.90 -31.53 12.49
CA ALA A 223 -19.60 -32.77 12.21
C ALA A 223 -20.24 -33.27 13.52
N ILE A 224 -21.58 -33.34 13.55
CA ILE A 224 -22.36 -33.95 14.63
C ILE A 224 -22.32 -35.48 14.40
N PRO A 225 -21.87 -36.30 15.36
CA PRO A 225 -21.98 -37.74 15.23
C PRO A 225 -23.43 -38.18 15.48
N ARG A 226 -24.02 -38.93 14.54
CA ARG A 226 -25.30 -39.61 14.73
C ARG A 226 -25.10 -40.76 15.73
N GLN A 227 -25.86 -40.75 16.82
CA GLN A 227 -26.05 -41.92 17.66
C GLN A 227 -26.96 -42.95 16.96
N PRO A 228 -26.70 -44.26 17.09
CA PRO A 228 -27.64 -45.28 16.66
C PRO A 228 -28.77 -45.43 17.69
N PHE A 229 -30.02 -45.37 17.22
CA PHE A 229 -31.20 -45.80 17.97
C PHE A 229 -31.17 -47.33 18.06
N LEU A 230 -31.15 -47.85 19.29
CA LEU A 230 -31.63 -49.20 19.60
C LEU A 230 -33.12 -49.08 19.94
N LEU A 231 -33.96 -49.77 19.18
CA LEU A 231 -35.38 -49.97 19.51
C LEU A 231 -35.54 -51.28 20.33
N PRO A 232 -36.58 -51.37 21.17
CA PRO A 232 -36.81 -52.48 22.09
C PRO A 232 -37.19 -53.80 21.40
#